data_AF-A0AAE6IT22-F1
#
_entry.id   AF-A0AAE6IT22-F1
#
_cell.length_a   1.000
_cell.length_b   1.000
_cell.length_c   1.000
_cell.angle_alpha   90.00
_cell.angle_beta   90.00
_cell.angle_gamma   90.00
#
_symmetry.space_group_name_H-M   'P 1'
#
loop_
_entity.id
_entity.type
_entity.pdbx_description
1 polymer ?
#
loop_
_entity_poly.entity_id
_entity_poly.type
_entity_poly.pdbx_seq_one_letter_code
_entity_poly.pdbx_strand_id
1 'polypeptide(L)'
;MAYGLGKNSPVTLALGKESYEAMIERHGQYVRWRVAKKCPCVSTGNQPDIHCKKCGGSGELYSYQKKYTDNVRLSVFDGLIELPEDIADCVIKSIYNYAGVLFEFKKEDRFIQLQDKEHTLTQGETVDIIFEQELVCILKETKAERICKGFYRIPDLRMPKSTIEGVYYSPCCDILKIENLKSEDGADVEILNYYKDCIEVLSEEDYPYLIAKNIEYIKPVKFIVLSQNLHKENLALIQKHNGDAVCTFPYKFDVSEGDIITIISGTMTNKVIVKRGRETADDIIPEFFVDSIDLIETKTSVFKEGEDFILIGTNRIHWLGAAKPEANESMSITYRYNPTYRVCQNIPSLRTSEDQRIPRKVVLKLFASYQNARRVHTNG
;
A
#
# COMPACT_ATOMS: atom_id res chain seq x y z
N MET A 1 20.96 4.99 25.96
CA MET A 1 21.91 5.90 25.28
C MET A 1 22.09 5.42 23.85
N ALA A 2 21.61 6.18 22.86
CA ALA A 2 21.70 5.80 21.46
C ALA A 2 23.13 6.07 20.94
N TYR A 3 23.86 5.01 20.60
CA TYR A 3 25.09 5.07 19.80
C TYR A 3 24.72 4.78 18.34
N GLY A 4 25.22 5.57 17.38
CA GLY A 4 25.16 5.21 15.96
C GLY A 4 24.54 6.19 14.96
N LEU A 5 24.45 7.49 15.24
CA LEU A 5 24.05 8.51 14.25
C LEU A 5 25.20 8.97 13.33
N GLY A 6 26.17 8.10 13.06
CA GLY A 6 27.28 8.35 12.14
C GLY A 6 26.99 7.83 10.74
N LYS A 7 27.49 8.54 9.71
CA LYS A 7 27.23 8.29 8.28
C LYS A 7 27.53 6.85 7.78
N ASN A 8 28.31 6.07 8.56
CA ASN A 8 28.70 4.68 8.27
C ASN A 8 28.48 3.73 9.47
N SER A 9 27.72 4.12 10.49
CA SER A 9 27.44 3.26 11.65
C SER A 9 26.25 2.35 11.33
N PRO A 10 26.36 1.01 11.50
CA PRO A 10 25.19 0.16 11.43
C PRO A 10 24.22 0.57 12.54
N VAL A 11 22.98 0.90 12.15
CA VAL A 11 21.91 1.29 13.07
C VAL A 11 21.64 0.10 14.01
N THR A 12 22.20 0.16 15.22
CA THR A 12 22.02 -0.88 16.24
C THR A 12 21.13 -0.28 17.32
N LEU A 13 19.83 -0.52 17.20
CA LEU A 13 18.82 0.10 18.03
C LEU A 13 18.22 -0.96 18.97
N ALA A 14 18.75 -1.04 20.20
CA ALA A 14 18.09 -1.71 21.31
C ALA A 14 16.95 -0.79 21.80
N LEU A 15 15.85 -0.77 21.05
CA LEU A 15 14.73 0.13 21.25
C LEU A 15 13.52 -0.65 21.77
N GLY A 16 12.78 -0.06 22.71
CA GLY A 16 11.45 -0.53 23.07
C GLY A 16 10.44 -0.28 21.94
N LYS A 17 9.24 -0.86 22.05
CA LYS A 17 8.13 -0.76 21.09
C LYS A 17 7.94 0.67 20.54
N GLU A 18 7.78 1.65 21.44
CA GLU A 18 7.55 3.06 21.09
C GLU A 18 8.70 3.69 20.30
N SER A 19 9.93 3.35 20.66
CA SER A 19 11.10 3.91 20.00
C SER A 19 11.27 3.37 18.58
N TYR A 20 10.90 2.11 18.33
CA TYR A 20 10.86 1.57 16.98
C TYR A 20 9.73 2.19 16.14
N GLU A 21 8.54 2.36 16.70
CA GLU A 21 7.43 3.02 16.00
C GLU A 21 7.80 4.47 15.65
N ALA A 22 8.40 5.21 16.59
CA ALA A 22 8.92 6.56 16.34
C ALA A 22 10.02 6.58 15.25
N MET A 23 10.88 5.54 15.18
CA MET A 23 11.86 5.41 14.11
C MET A 23 11.17 5.21 12.75
N ILE A 24 10.17 4.33 12.67
CA ILE A 24 9.40 4.10 11.43
C ILE A 24 8.66 5.37 11.01
N GLU A 25 8.11 6.11 11.96
CA GLU A 25 7.42 7.36 11.65
C GLU A 25 8.37 8.42 11.07
N ARG A 26 9.59 8.54 11.61
CA ARG A 26 10.60 9.54 11.21
C ARG A 26 11.41 9.16 9.97
N HIS A 27 11.75 7.88 9.82
CA HIS A 27 12.68 7.40 8.80
C HIS A 27 12.05 6.39 7.83
N GLY A 28 10.79 6.01 8.04
CA GLY A 28 10.06 5.14 7.14
C GLY A 28 9.73 5.84 5.82
N GLN A 29 9.78 5.05 4.76
CA GLN A 29 9.36 5.41 3.42
C GLN A 29 7.89 5.03 3.24
N TYR A 30 7.11 5.86 2.54
CA TYR A 30 5.78 5.42 2.13
C TYR A 30 5.89 4.29 1.12
N VAL A 31 5.21 3.20 1.43
CA VAL A 31 5.10 2.03 0.59
C VAL A 31 3.64 1.71 0.32
N ARG A 32 3.40 1.14 -0.85
CA ARG A 32 2.16 0.45 -1.16
C ARG A 32 2.34 -1.01 -0.78
N TRP A 33 1.51 -1.48 0.13
CA TRP A 33 1.52 -2.87 0.57
C TRP A 33 0.28 -3.58 0.06
N ARG A 34 0.50 -4.66 -0.71
CA ARG A 34 -0.54 -5.58 -1.16
C ARG A 34 -0.33 -6.94 -0.50
N VAL A 35 -1.35 -7.36 0.24
CA VAL A 35 -1.43 -8.66 0.90
C VAL A 35 -1.73 -9.75 -0.11
N ALA A 36 -0.91 -10.79 -0.11
CA ALA A 36 -1.10 -11.97 -0.92
C ALA A 36 -2.13 -12.91 -0.30
N LYS A 37 -3.01 -13.43 -1.14
CA LYS A 37 -3.94 -14.52 -0.82
C LYS A 37 -3.74 -15.62 -1.84
N LYS A 38 -3.72 -16.87 -1.39
CA LYS A 38 -3.64 -18.00 -2.33
C LYS A 38 -4.87 -18.02 -3.23
N CYS A 39 -4.62 -18.16 -4.53
CA CYS A 39 -5.67 -18.25 -5.51
C CYS A 39 -6.40 -19.59 -5.35
N PRO A 40 -7.75 -19.63 -5.44
CA PRO A 40 -8.49 -20.90 -5.41
C PRO A 40 -8.12 -21.90 -6.52
N CYS A 41 -7.38 -21.49 -7.55
CA CYS A 41 -6.89 -22.40 -8.59
C CYS A 41 -5.68 -23.24 -8.15
N VAL A 42 -5.08 -22.95 -7.00
CA VAL A 42 -3.97 -23.73 -6.46
C VAL A 42 -4.52 -25.08 -6.01
N SER A 43 -4.11 -26.13 -6.71
CA SER A 43 -4.53 -27.51 -6.46
C SER A 43 -3.88 -28.08 -5.19
N THR A 44 -4.30 -29.29 -4.78
CA THR A 44 -3.85 -30.02 -3.57
C THR A 44 -2.34 -30.36 -3.52
N GLY A 45 -1.53 -29.83 -4.44
CA GLY A 45 -0.07 -29.92 -4.47
C GLY A 45 0.67 -28.57 -4.50
N ASN A 46 0.01 -27.47 -4.11
CA ASN A 46 0.55 -26.10 -4.18
C ASN A 46 0.93 -25.61 -5.59
N GLN A 47 0.48 -26.31 -6.63
CA GLN A 47 0.69 -25.90 -8.02
C GLN A 47 -0.51 -25.10 -8.52
N PRO A 48 -0.30 -23.85 -8.98
CA PRO A 48 -1.35 -23.06 -9.59
C PRO A 48 -1.68 -23.56 -11.00
N ASP A 49 -2.96 -23.48 -11.37
CA ASP A 49 -3.33 -23.59 -12.79
C ASP A 49 -2.70 -22.43 -13.57
N ILE A 50 -1.77 -22.77 -14.45
CA ILE A 50 -1.05 -21.84 -15.31
C ILE A 50 -2.02 -21.01 -16.17
N HIS A 51 -3.19 -21.52 -16.54
CA HIS A 51 -4.19 -20.84 -17.38
C HIS A 51 -5.26 -20.11 -16.57
N CYS A 52 -5.11 -20.02 -15.25
CA CYS A 52 -6.10 -19.36 -14.41
C CYS A 52 -6.25 -17.87 -14.79
N LYS A 53 -7.46 -17.48 -15.21
CA LYS A 53 -7.81 -16.08 -15.53
C LYS A 53 -7.92 -15.16 -14.30
N LYS A 54 -7.85 -15.69 -13.07
CA LYS A 54 -7.91 -14.87 -11.85
C LYS A 54 -6.53 -14.42 -11.38
N CYS A 55 -5.54 -15.33 -11.40
CA CYS A 55 -4.18 -15.03 -10.94
C CYS A 55 -3.13 -15.03 -12.05
N GLY A 56 -3.48 -15.44 -13.27
CA GLY A 56 -2.54 -15.54 -14.39
C GLY A 56 -1.54 -16.65 -14.30
N GLY A 57 -1.84 -17.67 -13.49
CA GLY A 57 -0.90 -18.74 -13.21
C GLY A 57 0.13 -18.41 -12.13
N SER A 58 0.07 -17.24 -11.48
CA SER A 58 0.94 -16.93 -10.33
C SER A 58 0.56 -17.72 -9.07
N GLY A 59 -0.71 -18.12 -8.97
CA GLY A 59 -1.26 -18.76 -7.77
C GLY A 59 -1.57 -17.80 -6.63
N GLU A 60 -1.42 -16.49 -6.83
CA GLU A 60 -1.64 -15.47 -5.80
C GLU A 60 -2.58 -14.37 -6.30
N LEU A 61 -3.41 -13.89 -5.39
CA LEU A 61 -4.29 -12.75 -5.57
C LEU A 61 -3.84 -11.67 -4.58
N TYR A 62 -3.75 -10.44 -5.05
CA TYR A 62 -3.26 -9.33 -4.25
C TYR A 62 -4.42 -8.41 -3.86
N SER A 63 -4.47 -8.02 -2.59
CA SER A 63 -5.48 -7.10 -2.04
C SER A 63 -4.87 -6.24 -0.96
N TYR A 64 -5.64 -5.37 -0.31
CA TYR A 64 -5.15 -4.55 0.79
C TYR A 64 -5.53 -5.15 2.15
N GLN A 65 -4.67 -4.95 3.16
CA GLN A 65 -5.08 -5.14 4.55
C GLN A 65 -6.09 -4.04 4.90
N LYS A 66 -7.33 -4.43 5.19
CA LYS A 66 -8.39 -3.44 5.50
C LYS A 66 -8.50 -3.07 6.98
N LYS A 67 -7.93 -3.89 7.85
CA LYS A 67 -8.04 -3.75 9.31
C LYS A 67 -6.82 -4.31 10.01
N TYR A 68 -6.54 -3.86 11.22
CA TYR A 68 -5.50 -4.44 12.07
C TYR A 68 -6.00 -4.59 13.51
N THR A 69 -5.35 -5.48 14.26
CA THR A 69 -5.59 -5.65 15.69
C THR A 69 -4.38 -5.17 16.46
N ASP A 70 -4.63 -4.36 17.49
CA ASP A 70 -3.60 -3.72 18.28
C ASP A 70 -3.99 -3.68 19.76
N ASN A 71 -3.03 -3.34 20.62
CA ASN A 71 -3.19 -3.14 22.03
C ASN A 71 -2.59 -1.80 22.48
N VAL A 72 -3.31 -1.10 23.35
CA VAL A 72 -2.84 0.11 24.03
C VAL A 72 -3.03 -0.03 25.53
N ARG A 73 -2.08 0.49 26.30
CA ARG A 73 -2.19 0.57 27.76
C ARG A 73 -2.59 1.99 28.15
N LEU A 74 -3.72 2.14 28.82
CA LEU A 74 -4.26 3.44 29.23
C LEU A 74 -4.58 3.45 30.73
N SER A 75 -4.45 4.62 31.34
CA SER A 75 -4.83 4.85 32.73
C SER A 75 -6.34 5.03 32.87
N VAL A 76 -6.88 4.54 34.00
CA VAL A 76 -8.28 4.70 34.37
C VAL A 76 -8.42 5.89 35.32
N PHE A 77 -9.36 6.79 35.00
CA PHE A 77 -9.73 7.94 35.81
C PHE A 77 -11.20 7.79 36.23
N ASP A 78 -11.45 7.50 37.51
CA ASP A 78 -12.79 7.33 38.08
C ASP A 78 -13.70 6.35 37.30
N GLY A 79 -13.14 5.20 36.88
CA GLY A 79 -13.85 4.18 36.11
C GLY A 79 -14.06 4.52 34.64
N LEU A 80 -13.49 5.63 34.18
CA LEU A 80 -13.54 6.10 32.80
C LEU A 80 -12.16 6.01 32.15
N ILE A 81 -12.13 5.69 30.86
CA ILE A 81 -10.92 5.72 30.04
C ILE A 81 -11.19 6.63 28.84
N GLU A 82 -10.28 7.57 28.59
CA GLU A 82 -10.29 8.41 27.40
C GLU A 82 -9.37 7.79 26.33
N LEU A 83 -9.95 7.43 25.19
CA LEU A 83 -9.21 6.98 24.03
C LEU A 83 -8.51 8.17 23.35
N PRO A 84 -7.23 8.01 22.95
CA PRO A 84 -6.57 8.91 22.02
C PRO A 84 -7.38 9.10 20.72
N GLU A 85 -7.26 10.28 20.10
CA GLU A 85 -8.02 10.64 18.89
C GLU A 85 -7.80 9.66 17.73
N ASP A 86 -6.60 9.12 17.57
CA ASP A 86 -6.23 8.22 16.48
C ASP A 86 -6.87 6.83 16.59
N ILE A 87 -7.40 6.47 17.76
CA ILE A 87 -8.11 5.21 18.01
C ILE A 87 -9.53 5.43 18.54
N ALA A 88 -10.06 6.66 18.48
CA ALA A 88 -11.40 6.99 18.98
C ALA A 88 -12.49 6.15 18.28
N ASP A 89 -12.37 5.91 16.98
CA ASP A 89 -13.33 5.14 16.18
C ASP A 89 -13.11 3.62 16.19
N CYS A 90 -12.17 3.12 17.01
CA CYS A 90 -11.85 1.68 17.01
C CYS A 90 -12.99 0.80 17.54
N VAL A 91 -12.96 -0.48 17.15
CA VAL A 91 -13.81 -1.53 17.71
C VAL A 91 -13.05 -2.25 18.81
N ILE A 92 -13.40 -1.99 20.07
CA ILE A 92 -12.79 -2.64 21.22
C ILE A 92 -13.22 -4.12 21.27
N LYS A 93 -12.25 -5.02 21.41
CA LYS A 93 -12.48 -6.47 21.53
C LYS A 93 -12.49 -6.92 22.99
N SER A 94 -11.58 -6.39 23.80
CA SER A 94 -11.47 -6.75 25.21
C SER A 94 -10.65 -5.72 25.99
N ILE A 95 -10.94 -5.58 27.27
CA ILE A 95 -10.17 -4.75 28.23
C ILE A 95 -9.79 -5.65 29.40
N TYR A 96 -8.51 -5.65 29.80
CA TYR A 96 -8.06 -6.39 30.98
C TYR A 96 -6.98 -5.64 31.76
N ASN A 97 -6.83 -5.98 33.04
CA ASN A 97 -5.75 -5.47 33.88
C ASN A 97 -4.52 -6.41 33.85
N TYR A 98 -3.45 -6.04 34.56
CA TYR A 98 -2.23 -6.85 34.65
C TYR A 98 -2.46 -8.26 35.23
N ALA A 99 -3.50 -8.45 36.05
CA ALA A 99 -3.87 -9.76 36.59
C ALA A 99 -4.67 -10.63 35.58
N GLY A 100 -4.97 -10.11 34.39
CA GLY A 100 -5.74 -10.79 33.36
C GLY A 100 -7.25 -10.80 33.60
N VAL A 101 -7.77 -9.98 34.52
CA VAL A 101 -9.21 -9.83 34.76
C VAL A 101 -9.81 -9.06 33.61
N LEU A 102 -10.85 -9.62 32.98
CA LEU A 102 -11.57 -9.01 31.87
C LEU A 102 -12.69 -8.11 32.39
N PHE A 103 -12.83 -6.92 31.81
CA PHE A 103 -13.86 -5.96 32.20
C PHE A 103 -14.96 -5.88 31.14
N GLU A 104 -16.21 -5.82 31.63
CA GLU A 104 -17.33 -5.34 30.82
C GLU A 104 -17.27 -3.82 30.70
N PHE A 105 -17.64 -3.31 29.53
CA PHE A 105 -17.50 -1.90 29.22
C PHE A 105 -18.61 -1.39 28.30
N LYS A 106 -18.85 -0.08 28.37
CA LYS A 106 -19.67 0.66 27.40
C LYS A 106 -18.82 1.75 26.78
N LYS A 107 -18.73 1.74 25.45
CA LYS A 107 -18.04 2.79 24.69
C LYS A 107 -19.06 3.83 24.25
N GLU A 108 -18.79 5.09 24.54
CA GLU A 108 -19.51 6.25 24.04
C GLU A 108 -18.50 7.20 23.40
N ASP A 109 -18.48 7.23 22.07
CA ASP A 109 -17.50 7.98 21.28
C ASP A 109 -16.06 7.63 21.71
N ARG A 110 -15.25 8.61 22.14
CA ARG A 110 -13.88 8.41 22.62
C ARG A 110 -13.77 7.95 24.07
N PHE A 111 -14.87 7.82 24.80
CA PHE A 111 -14.86 7.47 26.22
C PHE A 111 -15.34 6.04 26.45
N ILE A 112 -14.71 5.35 27.39
CA ILE A 112 -15.09 4.01 27.80
C ILE A 112 -15.41 4.05 29.28
N GLN A 113 -16.62 3.60 29.63
CA GLN A 113 -17.04 3.39 31.00
C GLN A 113 -16.96 1.91 31.34
N LEU A 114 -16.18 1.57 32.37
CA LEU A 114 -16.11 0.20 32.89
C LEU A 114 -17.33 -0.08 33.77
N GLN A 115 -17.93 -1.26 33.63
CA GLN A 115 -19.18 -1.63 34.30
C GLN A 115 -19.00 -2.58 35.49
N ASP A 116 -17.75 -2.95 35.83
CA ASP A 116 -17.47 -3.92 36.88
C ASP A 116 -17.61 -3.31 38.29
N LYS A 117 -18.54 -3.87 39.08
CA LYS A 117 -18.77 -3.51 40.48
C LYS A 117 -17.99 -4.38 41.47
N GLU A 118 -17.50 -5.54 41.04
CA GLU A 118 -16.75 -6.48 41.87
C GLU A 118 -15.25 -6.13 41.90
N HIS A 119 -14.72 -5.65 40.78
CA HIS A 119 -13.32 -5.24 40.63
C HIS A 119 -13.23 -3.74 40.30
N THR A 120 -13.57 -2.89 41.27
CA THR A 120 -13.39 -1.43 41.11
C THR A 120 -11.91 -1.10 41.01
N LEU A 121 -11.47 -0.70 39.82
CA LEU A 121 -10.14 -0.19 39.58
C LEU A 121 -9.92 1.10 40.37
N THR A 122 -8.79 1.22 41.05
CA THR A 122 -8.42 2.44 41.77
C THR A 122 -7.87 3.51 40.82
N GLN A 123 -7.96 4.79 41.22
CA GLN A 123 -7.48 5.90 40.40
C GLN A 123 -5.99 5.76 40.06
N GLY A 124 -5.64 5.77 38.78
CA GLY A 124 -4.26 5.62 38.31
C GLY A 124 -3.85 4.18 37.97
N GLU A 125 -4.73 3.20 38.14
CA GLU A 125 -4.52 1.86 37.57
C GLU A 125 -4.53 1.91 36.04
N THR A 126 -3.77 1.01 35.42
CA THR A 126 -3.69 0.90 33.96
C THR A 126 -4.33 -0.39 33.49
N VAL A 127 -4.98 -0.31 32.34
CA VAL A 127 -5.59 -1.44 31.65
C VAL A 127 -5.03 -1.57 30.24
N ASP A 128 -4.95 -2.79 29.76
CA ASP A 128 -4.64 -3.11 28.38
C ASP A 128 -5.95 -3.25 27.60
N ILE A 129 -6.08 -2.48 26.53
CA ILE A 129 -7.23 -2.47 25.62
C ILE A 129 -6.79 -3.13 24.32
N ILE A 130 -7.44 -4.22 23.95
CA ILE A 130 -7.29 -4.83 22.61
C ILE A 130 -8.40 -4.29 21.73
N PHE A 131 -8.02 -3.76 20.58
CA PHE A 131 -8.96 -3.18 19.62
C PHE A 131 -8.64 -3.59 18.18
N GLU A 132 -9.66 -3.48 17.33
CA GLU A 132 -9.56 -3.61 15.89
C GLU A 132 -9.84 -2.24 15.25
N GLN A 133 -8.95 -1.81 14.36
CA GLN A 133 -9.03 -0.52 13.67
C GLN A 133 -9.15 -0.74 12.16
N GLU A 134 -10.02 0.04 11.51
CA GLU A 134 -10.11 0.06 10.05
C GLU A 134 -9.01 0.94 9.44
N LEU A 135 -8.39 0.44 8.38
CA LEU A 135 -7.45 1.17 7.53
C LEU A 135 -8.15 1.83 6.34
N VAL A 136 -9.37 1.40 6.03
CA VAL A 136 -10.19 1.99 4.98
C VAL A 136 -10.67 3.35 5.44
N CYS A 137 -10.34 4.37 4.66
CA CYS A 137 -10.80 5.72 4.87
C CYS A 137 -11.99 6.00 3.95
N ILE A 138 -12.90 6.87 4.38
CA ILE A 138 -14.05 7.28 3.58
C ILE A 138 -13.95 8.77 3.28
N LEU A 139 -13.95 9.12 1.99
CA LEU A 139 -14.12 10.50 1.52
C LEU A 139 -15.57 10.67 1.05
N LYS A 140 -16.32 11.53 1.73
CA LYS A 140 -17.78 11.66 1.54
C LYS A 140 -18.16 12.15 0.14
N GLU A 141 -17.49 13.18 -0.35
CA GLU A 141 -17.78 13.76 -1.66
C GLU A 141 -16.56 14.54 -2.17
N THR A 142 -16.26 14.43 -3.47
CA THR A 142 -15.23 15.23 -4.15
C THR A 142 -15.47 15.25 -5.66
N LYS A 143 -14.69 16.06 -6.38
CA LYS A 143 -14.66 16.11 -7.84
C LYS A 143 -13.56 15.20 -8.39
N ALA A 144 -13.92 14.38 -9.36
CA ALA A 144 -12.98 13.67 -10.21
C ALA A 144 -12.72 14.54 -11.46
N GLU A 145 -11.48 14.98 -11.63
CA GLU A 145 -11.04 15.83 -12.72
C GLU A 145 -10.70 15.01 -13.97
N ARG A 146 -11.12 15.49 -15.14
CA ARG A 146 -10.84 14.81 -16.41
C ARG A 146 -9.34 14.83 -16.73
N ILE A 147 -8.77 13.67 -17.02
CA ILE A 147 -7.44 13.54 -17.64
C ILE A 147 -7.61 13.53 -19.16
N CYS A 148 -8.39 12.57 -19.66
CA CYS A 148 -8.80 12.46 -21.05
C CYS A 148 -10.17 11.78 -21.11
N LYS A 149 -10.72 11.60 -22.32
CA LYS A 149 -12.02 10.93 -22.48
C LYS A 149 -12.00 9.54 -21.82
N GLY A 150 -12.93 9.30 -20.91
CA GLY A 150 -13.07 8.04 -20.17
C GLY A 150 -12.15 7.86 -18.95
N PHE A 151 -11.23 8.80 -18.68
CA PHE A 151 -10.29 8.70 -17.57
C PHE A 151 -10.30 9.95 -16.69
N TYR A 152 -10.50 9.74 -15.40
CA TYR A 152 -10.60 10.80 -14.40
C TYR A 152 -9.66 10.55 -13.22
N ARG A 153 -9.18 11.62 -12.59
CA ARG A 153 -8.35 11.59 -11.37
C ARG A 153 -9.10 12.21 -10.21
N ILE A 154 -8.89 11.72 -8.99
CA ILE A 154 -9.39 12.33 -7.76
C ILE A 154 -8.21 12.99 -7.02
N PRO A 155 -8.01 14.31 -7.15
CA PRO A 155 -6.84 15.00 -6.59
C PRO A 155 -6.75 14.91 -5.06
N ASP A 156 -7.91 14.88 -4.38
CA ASP A 156 -8.01 14.82 -2.91
C ASP A 156 -7.46 13.52 -2.31
N LEU A 157 -7.22 12.50 -3.14
CA LEU A 157 -6.59 11.25 -2.73
C LEU A 157 -5.06 11.31 -2.75
N ARG A 158 -4.47 12.48 -3.01
CA ARG A 158 -3.02 12.70 -2.88
C ARG A 158 -2.68 13.19 -1.50
N MET A 159 -1.77 12.47 -0.85
CA MET A 159 -1.25 12.88 0.45
C MET A 159 -0.38 14.14 0.32
N PRO A 160 -0.29 14.96 1.38
CA PRO A 160 0.60 16.10 1.42
C PRO A 160 2.03 15.71 1.01
N LYS A 161 2.75 16.68 0.40
CA LYS A 161 4.15 16.48 0.02
C LYS A 161 4.96 16.03 1.25
N SER A 162 5.60 14.89 1.13
CA SER A 162 6.51 14.34 2.11
C SER A 162 7.94 14.43 1.60
N THR A 163 8.90 14.38 2.52
CA THR A 163 10.32 14.39 2.21
C THR A 163 11.01 13.23 2.88
N ILE A 164 11.93 12.61 2.15
CA ILE A 164 12.90 11.69 2.73
C ILE A 164 14.27 12.02 2.14
N GLU A 165 15.21 12.37 3.01
CA GLU A 165 16.60 12.71 2.63
C GLU A 165 16.71 13.74 1.47
N GLY A 166 15.76 14.70 1.40
CA GLY A 166 15.73 15.74 0.38
C GLY A 166 14.97 15.39 -0.91
N VAL A 167 14.47 14.15 -1.04
CA VAL A 167 13.56 13.75 -2.12
C VAL A 167 12.13 14.10 -1.73
N TYR A 168 11.50 14.99 -2.51
CA TYR A 168 10.11 15.39 -2.32
C TYR A 168 9.18 14.50 -3.15
N TYR A 169 8.11 14.00 -2.53
CA TYR A 169 7.13 13.16 -3.21
C TYR A 169 5.74 13.34 -2.58
N SER A 170 4.68 13.06 -3.35
CA SER A 170 3.29 13.11 -2.88
C SER A 170 2.66 11.73 -3.11
N PRO A 171 2.58 10.88 -2.08
CA PRO A 171 2.00 9.56 -2.21
C PRO A 171 0.53 9.64 -2.63
N CYS A 172 0.14 8.84 -3.62
CA CYS A 172 -1.27 8.63 -3.94
C CYS A 172 -1.87 7.52 -3.06
N CYS A 173 -3.10 7.73 -2.62
CA CYS A 173 -3.93 6.67 -2.04
C CYS A 173 -4.46 5.74 -3.13
N ASP A 174 -4.91 4.56 -2.74
CA ASP A 174 -5.58 3.62 -3.65
C ASP A 174 -7.08 3.60 -3.41
N ILE A 175 -7.86 3.82 -4.47
CA ILE A 175 -9.31 3.67 -4.44
C ILE A 175 -9.66 2.19 -4.32
N LEU A 176 -10.53 1.87 -3.37
CA LEU A 176 -11.10 0.53 -3.20
C LEU A 176 -12.48 0.42 -3.84
N LYS A 177 -13.30 1.46 -3.69
CA LYS A 177 -14.68 1.51 -4.18
C LYS A 177 -15.18 2.95 -4.21
N ILE A 178 -16.07 3.24 -5.15
CA ILE A 178 -16.88 4.47 -5.17
C ILE A 178 -18.34 4.04 -5.25
N GLU A 179 -19.19 4.55 -4.36
CA GLU A 179 -20.61 4.16 -4.36
C GLU A 179 -21.41 4.84 -5.44
N ASN A 180 -21.20 6.14 -5.65
CA ASN A 180 -21.93 6.91 -6.64
C ASN A 180 -20.98 7.81 -7.41
N LEU A 181 -21.06 7.77 -8.74
CA LEU A 181 -20.35 8.66 -9.64
C LEU A 181 -21.36 9.29 -10.59
N LYS A 182 -21.47 10.63 -10.55
CA LYS A 182 -22.46 11.37 -11.33
C LYS A 182 -21.79 12.44 -12.19
N SER A 183 -22.37 12.73 -13.35
CA SER A 183 -22.02 13.92 -14.14
C SER A 183 -22.50 15.21 -13.44
N GLU A 184 -22.07 16.36 -13.97
CA GLU A 184 -22.57 17.67 -13.55
C GLU A 184 -24.10 17.78 -13.70
N ASP A 185 -24.68 17.16 -14.73
CA ASP A 185 -26.11 17.11 -14.98
C ASP A 185 -26.86 16.06 -14.13
N GLY A 186 -26.13 15.32 -13.29
CA GLY A 186 -26.69 14.33 -12.37
C GLY A 186 -26.91 12.93 -12.94
N ALA A 187 -26.48 12.66 -14.18
CA ALA A 187 -26.53 11.33 -14.78
C ALA A 187 -25.53 10.39 -14.10
N ASP A 188 -25.93 9.14 -13.87
CA ASP A 188 -25.05 8.13 -13.29
C ASP A 188 -24.02 7.64 -14.33
N VAL A 189 -22.76 7.55 -13.93
CA VAL A 189 -21.64 7.12 -14.79
C VAL A 189 -21.07 5.81 -14.26
N GLU A 190 -21.00 4.79 -15.12
CA GLU A 190 -20.49 3.47 -14.76
C GLU A 190 -18.95 3.48 -14.70
N ILE A 191 -18.41 2.88 -13.63
CA ILE A 191 -16.96 2.73 -13.43
C ILE A 191 -16.55 1.35 -13.93
N LEU A 192 -15.59 1.32 -14.85
CA LEU A 192 -15.00 0.08 -15.36
C LEU A 192 -13.90 -0.42 -14.42
N ASN A 193 -12.98 0.46 -14.03
CA ASN A 193 -11.80 0.09 -13.25
C ASN A 193 -11.29 1.21 -12.34
N TYR A 194 -10.58 0.81 -11.29
CA TYR A 194 -9.89 1.68 -10.34
C TYR A 194 -8.37 1.50 -10.46
N TYR A 195 -7.63 2.62 -10.51
CA TYR A 195 -6.18 2.63 -10.67
C TYR A 195 -5.56 3.72 -9.80
N LYS A 196 -4.94 3.40 -8.66
CA LYS A 196 -4.38 4.41 -7.75
C LYS A 196 -5.46 5.44 -7.33
N ASP A 197 -5.22 6.73 -7.63
CA ASP A 197 -6.12 7.88 -7.47
C ASP A 197 -6.96 8.18 -8.73
N CYS A 198 -6.99 7.27 -9.71
CA CYS A 198 -7.65 7.43 -11.00
C CYS A 198 -8.75 6.38 -11.22
N ILE A 199 -9.71 6.72 -12.06
CA ILE A 199 -10.84 5.87 -12.46
C ILE A 199 -11.00 5.85 -13.97
N GLU A 200 -11.40 4.70 -14.48
CA GLU A 200 -11.82 4.50 -15.87
C GLU A 200 -13.33 4.32 -15.90
N VAL A 201 -14.00 5.07 -16.77
CA VAL A 201 -15.46 5.11 -16.84
C VAL A 201 -15.95 4.70 -18.22
N LEU A 202 -17.14 4.10 -18.25
CA LEU A 202 -17.86 3.84 -19.48
C LEU A 202 -18.80 5.02 -19.75
N SER A 203 -18.37 5.96 -20.60
CA SER A 203 -19.20 7.07 -21.04
C SER A 203 -18.89 7.47 -22.48
N GLU A 204 -19.95 7.72 -23.26
CA GLU A 204 -19.81 8.28 -24.61
C GLU A 204 -19.55 9.79 -24.56
N GLU A 205 -20.03 10.45 -23.51
CA GLU A 205 -19.86 11.86 -23.24
C GLU A 205 -18.51 12.13 -22.55
N ASP A 206 -18.00 13.34 -22.76
CA ASP A 206 -16.69 13.75 -22.28
C ASP A 206 -16.84 14.89 -21.28
N TYR A 207 -17.18 14.53 -20.04
CA TYR A 207 -17.43 15.51 -18.98
C TYR A 207 -16.12 16.13 -18.47
N PRO A 208 -16.08 17.45 -18.19
CA PRO A 208 -14.88 18.10 -17.63
C PRO A 208 -14.55 17.62 -16.21
N TYR A 209 -15.57 17.25 -15.44
CA TYR A 209 -15.42 16.62 -14.14
C TYR A 209 -16.63 15.74 -13.82
N LEU A 210 -16.45 14.83 -12.86
CA LEU A 210 -17.51 13.99 -12.29
C LEU A 210 -17.57 14.20 -10.78
N ILE A 211 -18.74 13.97 -10.17
CA ILE A 211 -18.95 14.05 -8.73
C ILE A 211 -18.94 12.63 -8.17
N ALA A 212 -17.93 12.34 -7.35
CA ALA A 212 -17.76 11.05 -6.70
C ALA A 212 -18.18 11.15 -5.23
N LYS A 213 -19.06 10.23 -4.78
CA LYS A 213 -19.56 10.18 -3.40
C LYS A 213 -19.21 8.85 -2.73
N ASN A 214 -18.97 8.91 -1.42
CA ASN A 214 -18.62 7.80 -0.54
C ASN A 214 -17.49 6.93 -1.14
N ILE A 215 -16.32 7.54 -1.27
CA ILE A 215 -15.14 6.90 -1.81
C ILE A 215 -14.42 6.17 -0.69
N GLU A 216 -14.38 4.85 -0.77
CA GLU A 216 -13.53 4.01 0.08
C GLU A 216 -12.12 4.00 -0.51
N TYR A 217 -11.13 4.40 0.27
CA TYR A 217 -9.73 4.41 -0.16
C TYR A 217 -8.80 3.94 0.95
N ILE A 218 -7.58 3.54 0.58
CA ILE A 218 -6.53 3.18 1.53
C ILE A 218 -5.31 4.06 1.34
N LYS A 219 -4.76 4.52 2.46
CA LYS A 219 -3.52 5.31 2.48
C LYS A 219 -2.31 4.37 2.37
N PRO A 220 -1.22 4.80 1.70
CA PRO A 220 0.04 4.09 1.80
C PRO A 220 0.56 4.09 3.24
N VAL A 221 1.33 3.07 3.58
CA VAL A 221 1.87 2.85 4.94
C VAL A 221 3.35 3.17 4.98
N LYS A 222 3.90 3.52 6.15
CA LYS A 222 5.33 3.78 6.32
C LYS A 222 6.06 2.53 6.76
N PHE A 223 6.97 2.02 5.94
CA PHE A 223 7.91 0.95 6.29
C PHE A 223 9.35 1.43 6.12
N ILE A 224 10.29 0.83 6.85
CA ILE A 224 11.72 1.07 6.64
C ILE A 224 12.24 -0.06 5.75
N VAL A 225 12.67 0.27 4.53
CA VAL A 225 13.29 -0.67 3.60
C VAL A 225 14.77 -0.35 3.45
N LEU A 226 15.63 -1.33 3.75
CA LEU A 226 17.08 -1.19 3.69
C LEU A 226 17.67 -2.26 2.76
N SER A 227 18.38 -1.82 1.72
CA SER A 227 19.13 -2.68 0.79
C SER A 227 20.64 -2.49 0.87
N GLN A 228 21.10 -1.43 1.56
CA GLN A 228 22.52 -1.08 1.71
C GLN A 228 22.83 -0.76 3.17
N ASN A 229 24.13 -0.77 3.53
CA ASN A 229 24.62 -0.47 4.88
C ASN A 229 23.97 -1.31 5.99
N LEU A 230 23.71 -2.58 5.68
CA LEU A 230 23.08 -3.52 6.59
C LEU A 230 24.05 -3.97 7.68
N HIS A 231 23.53 -4.11 8.91
CA HIS A 231 24.26 -4.80 9.97
C HIS A 231 24.57 -6.24 9.56
N LYS A 232 25.67 -6.82 10.10
CA LYS A 232 26.14 -8.17 9.75
C LYS A 232 25.05 -9.24 9.84
N GLU A 233 24.18 -9.15 10.84
CA GLU A 233 23.04 -10.06 11.04
C GLU A 233 22.00 -9.95 9.93
N ASN A 234 21.59 -8.73 9.56
CA ASN A 234 20.65 -8.50 8.47
C ASN A 234 21.24 -8.99 7.14
N LEU A 235 22.54 -8.75 6.92
CA LEU A 235 23.24 -9.21 5.71
C LEU A 235 23.27 -10.74 5.63
N ALA A 236 23.57 -11.42 6.73
CA ALA A 236 23.53 -12.88 6.79
C ALA A 236 22.11 -13.43 6.52
N LEU A 237 21.07 -12.76 7.01
CA LEU A 237 19.67 -13.14 6.76
C LEU A 237 19.30 -12.97 5.28
N ILE A 238 19.65 -11.83 4.67
CA ILE A 238 19.42 -11.60 3.24
C ILE A 238 20.10 -12.69 2.40
N GLN A 239 21.38 -12.98 2.68
CA GLN A 239 22.13 -14.01 1.97
C GLN A 239 21.51 -15.39 2.12
N LYS A 240 21.12 -15.77 3.35
CA LYS A 240 20.49 -17.05 3.64
C LYS A 240 19.17 -17.25 2.88
N HIS A 241 18.39 -16.20 2.74
CA HIS A 241 17.06 -16.24 2.10
C HIS A 241 17.08 -15.77 0.64
N ASN A 242 18.26 -15.54 0.04
CA ASN A 242 18.42 -15.05 -1.33
C ASN A 242 17.56 -13.80 -1.61
N GLY A 243 17.53 -12.88 -0.65
CA GLY A 243 16.85 -11.60 -0.76
C GLY A 243 17.75 -10.49 -1.28
N ASP A 244 17.15 -9.31 -1.46
CA ASP A 244 17.80 -8.08 -1.92
C ASP A 244 17.67 -6.93 -0.90
N ALA A 245 16.71 -7.01 0.03
CA ALA A 245 16.51 -6.00 1.07
C ALA A 245 15.91 -6.60 2.35
N VAL A 246 16.00 -5.84 3.46
CA VAL A 246 15.23 -6.10 4.69
C VAL A 246 14.20 -4.99 4.87
N CYS A 247 12.99 -5.37 5.22
CA CYS A 247 11.92 -4.44 5.56
C CYS A 247 11.54 -4.56 7.04
N THR A 248 11.48 -3.42 7.73
CA THR A 248 10.97 -3.29 9.11
C THR A 248 9.66 -2.52 9.06
N PHE A 249 8.63 -3.04 9.71
CA PHE A 249 7.28 -2.50 9.65
C PHE A 249 6.62 -2.52 11.03
N PRO A 250 5.63 -1.63 11.27
CA PRO A 250 4.90 -1.58 12.53
C PRO A 250 4.36 -2.94 12.96
N TYR A 251 4.42 -3.25 14.25
CA TYR A 251 4.04 -4.57 14.77
C TYR A 251 2.56 -4.91 14.56
N LYS A 252 1.72 -3.88 14.40
CA LYS A 252 0.28 -3.99 14.14
C LYS A 252 -0.05 -4.51 12.74
N PHE A 253 0.91 -4.48 11.83
CA PHE A 253 0.74 -4.98 10.47
C PHE A 253 1.24 -6.42 10.33
N ASP A 254 0.42 -7.26 9.70
CA ASP A 254 0.72 -8.67 9.48
C ASP A 254 1.29 -8.91 8.08
N VAL A 255 2.46 -8.32 7.81
CA VAL A 255 3.21 -8.57 6.56
C VAL A 255 3.63 -10.03 6.52
N SER A 256 3.30 -10.69 5.41
CA SER A 256 3.42 -12.14 5.25
C SER A 256 4.14 -12.52 3.96
N GLU A 257 4.63 -13.77 3.91
CA GLU A 257 5.27 -14.31 2.71
C GLU A 257 4.34 -14.22 1.49
N GLY A 258 4.90 -13.76 0.36
CA GLY A 258 4.18 -13.54 -0.88
C GLY A 258 3.65 -12.12 -1.06
N ASP A 259 3.53 -11.34 0.01
CA ASP A 259 3.08 -9.94 -0.07
C ASP A 259 3.98 -9.10 -0.99
N ILE A 260 3.39 -8.07 -1.59
CA ILE A 260 4.08 -7.13 -2.49
C ILE A 260 4.20 -5.78 -1.82
N ILE A 261 5.42 -5.24 -1.81
CA ILE A 261 5.75 -3.94 -1.24
C ILE A 261 6.38 -3.08 -2.35
N THR A 262 5.70 -2.00 -2.74
CA THR A 262 6.20 -1.03 -3.72
C THR A 262 6.61 0.25 -3.01
N ILE A 263 7.87 0.68 -3.18
CA ILE A 263 8.39 1.90 -2.55
C ILE A 263 7.95 3.13 -3.36
N ILE A 264 7.10 3.97 -2.79
CA ILE A 264 6.53 5.14 -3.48
C ILE A 264 7.49 6.34 -3.43
N SER A 265 8.36 6.40 -2.41
CA SER A 265 9.25 7.55 -2.18
C SER A 265 10.43 7.66 -3.13
N GLY A 266 10.73 6.63 -3.91
CA GLY A 266 11.89 6.59 -4.81
C GLY A 266 11.54 5.94 -6.14
N THR A 267 12.17 6.43 -7.19
CA THR A 267 12.01 5.90 -8.55
C THR A 267 13.36 5.53 -9.16
N MET A 268 13.33 4.57 -10.06
CA MET A 268 14.46 4.14 -10.87
C MET A 268 14.13 4.36 -12.35
N THR A 269 15.10 4.82 -13.13
CA THR A 269 14.93 4.95 -14.58
C THR A 269 15.25 3.63 -15.28
N ASN A 270 14.40 3.21 -16.21
CA ASN A 270 14.71 2.10 -17.13
C ASN A 270 14.43 2.49 -18.59
N LYS A 271 15.00 1.72 -19.51
CA LYS A 271 14.76 1.81 -20.94
C LYS A 271 14.43 0.44 -21.49
N VAL A 272 13.35 0.34 -22.24
CA VAL A 272 12.92 -0.92 -22.85
C VAL A 272 12.52 -0.71 -24.31
N ILE A 273 12.66 -1.77 -25.10
CA ILE A 273 12.10 -1.83 -26.44
C ILE A 273 10.86 -2.72 -26.40
N VAL A 274 9.70 -2.15 -26.71
CA VAL A 274 8.42 -2.86 -26.79
C VAL A 274 7.84 -2.67 -28.17
N LYS A 275 7.18 -3.70 -28.71
CA LYS A 275 6.45 -3.58 -29.96
C LYS A 275 5.02 -3.15 -29.69
N ARG A 276 4.52 -2.20 -30.49
CA ARG A 276 3.13 -1.77 -30.43
C ARG A 276 2.20 -2.97 -30.63
N GLY A 277 1.20 -3.07 -29.75
CA GLY A 277 0.12 -4.04 -29.83
C GLY A 277 -0.81 -3.81 -31.03
N ARG A 278 -2.00 -4.41 -30.95
CA ARG A 278 -3.06 -4.16 -31.95
C ARG A 278 -3.57 -2.73 -31.79
N GLU A 279 -4.15 -2.19 -32.86
CA GLU A 279 -4.54 -0.79 -32.99
C GLU A 279 -5.45 -0.25 -31.86
N THR A 280 -6.25 -1.13 -31.25
CA THR A 280 -7.21 -0.82 -30.17
C THR A 280 -6.74 -1.25 -28.76
N ALA A 281 -5.57 -1.88 -28.64
CA ALA A 281 -5.09 -2.37 -27.35
C ALA A 281 -4.19 -1.34 -26.66
N ASP A 282 -4.20 -1.31 -25.33
CA ASP A 282 -3.13 -0.64 -24.57
C ASP A 282 -1.82 -1.42 -24.70
N ASP A 283 -0.67 -0.74 -24.65
CA ASP A 283 0.63 -1.40 -24.49
C ASP A 283 0.98 -1.56 -23.02
N ILE A 284 1.80 -2.56 -22.71
CA ILE A 284 2.17 -2.90 -21.34
C ILE A 284 3.69 -2.80 -21.19
N ILE A 285 4.14 -1.99 -20.24
CA ILE A 285 5.54 -1.90 -19.82
C ILE A 285 5.84 -3.08 -18.88
N PRO A 286 7.00 -3.75 -18.99
CA PRO A 286 7.29 -4.94 -18.19
C PRO A 286 7.28 -4.73 -16.67
N GLU A 287 7.71 -3.56 -16.21
CA GLU A 287 7.80 -3.22 -14.79
C GLU A 287 6.42 -3.13 -14.17
N PHE A 288 6.34 -3.58 -12.92
CA PHE A 288 5.06 -3.70 -12.23
C PHE A 288 4.41 -2.35 -11.92
N PHE A 289 5.23 -1.34 -11.57
CA PHE A 289 4.75 -0.05 -11.10
C PHE A 289 5.56 1.10 -11.70
N VAL A 290 5.07 1.61 -12.82
CA VAL A 290 5.56 2.79 -13.50
C VAL A 290 4.96 4.04 -12.82
N ASP A 291 5.84 5.00 -12.55
CA ASP A 291 5.51 6.30 -11.97
C ASP A 291 5.23 7.32 -13.08
N SER A 292 6.14 7.43 -14.04
CA SER A 292 6.04 8.34 -15.19
C SER A 292 6.73 7.75 -16.43
N ILE A 293 6.32 8.20 -17.61
CA ILE A 293 7.00 7.89 -18.86
C ILE A 293 7.70 9.16 -19.33
N ASP A 294 9.03 9.13 -19.39
CA ASP A 294 9.82 10.30 -19.74
C ASP A 294 9.85 10.53 -21.26
N LEU A 295 9.89 9.44 -22.06
CA LEU A 295 9.97 9.51 -23.52
C LEU A 295 9.49 8.22 -24.18
N ILE A 296 8.73 8.34 -25.26
CA ILE A 296 8.49 7.25 -26.23
C ILE A 296 8.94 7.72 -27.61
N GLU A 297 9.78 6.92 -28.26
CA GLU A 297 10.27 7.21 -29.62
C GLU A 297 10.25 5.95 -30.48
N THR A 298 9.95 6.13 -31.77
CA THR A 298 10.17 5.14 -32.81
C THR A 298 11.32 5.58 -33.71
N LYS A 299 11.52 4.92 -34.85
CA LYS A 299 12.56 5.33 -35.81
C LYS A 299 12.30 6.70 -36.42
N THR A 300 11.04 7.12 -36.50
CA THR A 300 10.60 8.29 -37.26
C THR A 300 9.91 9.35 -36.41
N SER A 301 9.40 8.97 -35.24
CA SER A 301 8.47 9.79 -34.48
C SER A 301 8.80 9.78 -32.99
N VAL A 302 8.49 10.88 -32.31
CA VAL A 302 8.61 11.05 -30.86
C VAL A 302 7.23 11.40 -30.32
N PHE A 303 6.83 10.76 -29.24
CA PHE A 303 5.52 10.90 -28.63
C PHE A 303 5.65 11.51 -27.23
N LYS A 304 4.69 12.35 -26.86
CA LYS A 304 4.65 13.06 -25.58
C LYS A 304 3.47 12.64 -24.71
N GLU A 305 3.73 12.50 -23.42
CA GLU A 305 2.69 12.22 -22.43
C GLU A 305 1.72 13.41 -22.32
N GLY A 306 0.41 13.11 -22.25
CA GLY A 306 -0.68 14.08 -22.20
C GLY A 306 -1.16 14.59 -23.57
N GLU A 307 -0.33 14.46 -24.61
CA GLU A 307 -0.69 14.81 -26.00
C GLU A 307 -1.01 13.54 -26.81
N ASP A 308 -0.03 12.63 -26.89
CA ASP A 308 -0.11 11.43 -27.74
C ASP A 308 -0.48 10.16 -26.96
N PHE A 309 -0.18 10.12 -25.66
CA PHE A 309 -0.50 8.99 -24.80
C PHE A 309 -0.61 9.42 -23.33
N ILE A 310 -1.18 8.55 -22.50
CA ILE A 310 -1.14 8.66 -21.04
C ILE A 310 -0.77 7.32 -20.41
N LEU A 311 -0.12 7.37 -19.25
CA LEU A 311 0.07 6.20 -18.40
C LEU A 311 -1.23 5.92 -17.62
N ILE A 312 -1.80 4.73 -17.81
CA ILE A 312 -2.96 4.24 -17.07
C ILE A 312 -2.61 2.96 -16.29
N GLY A 313 -3.39 2.68 -15.24
CA GLY A 313 -3.09 1.56 -14.34
C GLY A 313 -1.73 1.73 -13.66
N THR A 314 -1.00 0.63 -13.52
CA THR A 314 0.36 0.67 -12.99
C THR A 314 1.45 0.66 -14.04
N ASN A 315 1.16 0.25 -15.29
CA ASN A 315 2.20 0.06 -16.31
C ASN A 315 1.67 0.04 -17.75
N ARG A 316 0.49 0.63 -18.01
CA ARG A 316 -0.12 0.59 -19.35
C ARG A 316 -0.09 1.93 -20.05
N ILE A 317 0.18 1.88 -21.35
CA ILE A 317 0.19 3.05 -22.23
C ILE A 317 -1.15 3.07 -22.96
N HIS A 318 -1.93 4.10 -22.69
CA HIS A 318 -3.15 4.38 -23.42
C HIS A 318 -2.87 5.48 -24.45
N TRP A 319 -3.08 5.16 -25.72
CA TRP A 319 -2.80 6.08 -26.83
C TRP A 319 -3.96 7.05 -27.04
N LEU A 320 -3.63 8.32 -27.19
CA LEU A 320 -4.57 9.40 -27.44
C LEU A 320 -4.60 9.74 -28.94
N GLY A 321 -5.80 10.01 -29.46
CA GLY A 321 -5.97 10.50 -30.83
C GLY A 321 -5.48 9.53 -31.92
N ALA A 322 -5.15 10.10 -33.08
CA ALA A 322 -4.71 9.36 -34.27
C ALA A 322 -3.18 9.20 -34.36
N ALA A 323 -2.42 10.04 -33.66
CA ALA A 323 -0.96 10.00 -33.65
C ALA A 323 -0.47 8.90 -32.71
N LYS A 324 -0.32 7.69 -33.25
CA LYS A 324 0.19 6.52 -32.53
C LYS A 324 1.07 5.67 -33.45
N PRO A 325 2.03 4.92 -32.89
CA PRO A 325 2.87 3.99 -33.65
C PRO A 325 2.05 2.96 -34.43
N GLU A 326 2.59 2.50 -35.56
CA GLU A 326 1.97 1.45 -36.35
C GLU A 326 1.98 0.11 -35.60
N ALA A 327 1.02 -0.76 -35.90
CA ALA A 327 0.96 -2.07 -35.27
C ALA A 327 2.26 -2.86 -35.54
N ASN A 328 2.83 -3.44 -34.47
CA ASN A 328 4.14 -4.12 -34.45
C ASN A 328 5.38 -3.23 -34.66
N GLU A 329 5.22 -1.90 -34.74
CA GLU A 329 6.37 -0.99 -34.75
C GLU A 329 7.12 -1.08 -33.41
N SER A 330 8.45 -1.09 -33.47
CA SER A 330 9.30 -1.09 -32.28
C SER A 330 9.39 0.31 -31.69
N MET A 331 9.07 0.43 -30.40
CA MET A 331 9.12 1.67 -29.63
C MET A 331 10.20 1.54 -28.56
N SER A 332 11.06 2.55 -28.46
CA SER A 332 11.97 2.75 -27.34
C SER A 332 11.24 3.59 -26.29
N ILE A 333 11.10 3.05 -25.08
CA ILE A 333 10.37 3.68 -23.97
C ILE A 333 11.37 3.93 -22.85
N THR A 334 11.53 5.19 -22.45
CA THR A 334 12.26 5.60 -21.24
C THR A 334 11.26 6.00 -20.17
N TYR A 335 11.31 5.39 -19.00
CA TYR A 335 10.31 5.57 -17.94
C TYR A 335 10.95 5.43 -16.56
N ARG A 336 10.23 5.94 -15.57
CA ARG A 336 10.56 5.83 -14.15
C ARG A 336 9.61 4.86 -13.48
N TYR A 337 10.14 3.97 -12.67
CA TYR A 337 9.35 2.98 -11.95
C TYR A 337 9.69 2.96 -10.47
N ASN A 338 8.70 2.62 -9.64
CA ASN A 338 8.88 2.42 -8.22
C ASN A 338 9.38 0.99 -7.98
N PRO A 339 10.51 0.81 -7.27
CA PRO A 339 11.03 -0.52 -7.01
C PRO A 339 10.02 -1.29 -6.17
N THR A 340 9.69 -2.48 -6.66
CA THR A 340 8.68 -3.36 -6.09
C THR A 340 9.36 -4.64 -5.63
N TYR A 341 9.00 -5.10 -4.44
CA TYR A 341 9.58 -6.25 -3.79
C TYR A 341 8.51 -7.26 -3.42
N ARG A 342 8.86 -8.53 -3.45
CA ARG A 342 8.08 -9.62 -2.86
C ARG A 342 8.67 -10.02 -1.53
N VAL A 343 7.82 -10.25 -0.54
CA VAL A 343 8.21 -10.78 0.76
C VAL A 343 8.54 -12.25 0.62
N CYS A 344 9.80 -12.62 0.90
CA CYS A 344 10.29 -13.99 0.79
C CYS A 344 10.14 -14.78 2.07
N GLN A 345 10.39 -14.14 3.21
CA GLN A 345 10.42 -14.83 4.49
C GLN A 345 10.16 -13.85 5.62
N ASN A 346 9.28 -14.24 6.54
CA ASN A 346 9.13 -13.58 7.83
C ASN A 346 10.31 -13.97 8.73
N ILE A 347 11.00 -12.96 9.28
CA ILE A 347 12.03 -13.21 10.28
C ILE A 347 11.30 -13.41 11.61
N PRO A 348 11.43 -14.59 12.25
CA PRO A 348 10.80 -14.84 13.53
C PRO A 348 11.29 -13.82 14.55
N SER A 349 10.39 -13.07 15.18
CA SER A 349 10.72 -12.24 16.33
C SER A 349 10.51 -13.04 17.62
N LEU A 350 11.45 -12.90 18.56
CA LEU A 350 11.30 -13.43 19.91
C LEU A 350 10.13 -12.74 20.59
N ARG A 351 9.22 -13.51 21.21
CA ARG A 351 8.29 -12.96 22.20
C ARG A 351 9.11 -12.59 23.43
N THR A 352 9.01 -11.33 23.87
CA THR A 352 9.58 -10.94 25.16
C THR A 352 8.70 -11.47 26.29
N SER A 353 9.25 -11.55 27.50
CA SER A 353 8.52 -11.96 28.72
C SER A 353 7.33 -11.06 29.07
N GLU A 354 7.20 -9.91 28.41
CA GLU A 354 6.13 -8.91 28.62
C GLU A 354 5.04 -8.95 27.54
N ASP A 355 5.02 -9.98 26.68
CA ASP A 355 4.11 -10.13 25.52
C ASP A 355 4.08 -8.89 24.59
N GLN A 356 5.12 -8.06 24.64
CA GLN A 356 5.25 -6.90 23.79
C GLN A 356 5.52 -7.35 22.35
N ARG A 357 4.60 -7.04 21.45
CA ARG A 357 4.83 -7.20 20.01
C ARG A 357 5.79 -6.12 19.54
N ILE A 358 7.04 -6.50 19.33
CA ILE A 358 8.05 -5.63 18.71
C ILE A 358 7.82 -5.62 17.20
N PRO A 359 8.05 -4.48 16.51
CA PRO A 359 7.98 -4.42 15.05
C PRO A 359 8.81 -5.52 14.40
N ARG A 360 8.21 -6.11 13.37
CA ARG A 360 8.71 -7.33 12.74
C ARG A 360 9.58 -6.96 11.55
N LYS A 361 10.41 -7.91 11.15
CA LYS A 361 11.25 -7.80 9.97
C LYS A 361 10.92 -8.88 8.98
N VAL A 362 11.01 -8.55 7.70
CA VAL A 362 10.92 -9.50 6.60
C VAL A 362 12.10 -9.34 5.65
N VAL A 363 12.46 -10.44 4.99
CA VAL A 363 13.39 -10.41 3.86
C VAL A 363 12.58 -10.16 2.58
N LEU A 364 13.04 -9.20 1.80
CA LEU A 364 12.46 -8.79 0.53
C LEU A 364 13.35 -9.24 -0.62
N LYS A 365 12.73 -9.64 -1.73
CA LYS A 365 13.41 -9.88 -3.00
C LYS A 365 12.82 -8.97 -4.06
N LEU A 366 13.68 -8.37 -4.88
CA LEU A 366 13.30 -7.49 -5.96
C LEU A 366 12.36 -8.25 -6.90
N PHE A 367 11.16 -7.71 -7.06
CA PHE A 367 10.14 -8.27 -7.93
C PHE A 367 10.34 -7.71 -9.34
N ALA A 368 11.42 -8.13 -9.98
CA ALA A 368 11.73 -7.80 -11.37
C ALA A 368 10.93 -8.71 -12.31
N SER A 369 9.65 -8.36 -12.54
CA SER A 369 8.74 -8.75 -13.66
C SER A 369 8.74 -10.18 -14.23
N TYR A 370 9.46 -11.16 -13.67
CA TYR A 370 9.58 -12.50 -14.23
C TYR A 370 8.43 -13.38 -13.78
N GLN A 371 7.22 -13.02 -14.19
CA GLN A 371 6.04 -13.90 -14.21
C GLN A 371 4.87 -13.37 -15.07
N ASN A 372 5.01 -12.23 -15.77
CA ASN A 372 3.90 -11.64 -16.53
C ASN A 372 3.75 -12.18 -17.97
N ALA A 373 4.14 -13.43 -18.25
CA ALA A 373 3.91 -14.06 -19.55
C ALA A 373 2.41 -14.23 -19.91
N ARG A 374 1.46 -13.88 -19.02
CA ARG A 374 0.04 -14.25 -19.18
C ARG A 374 -1.01 -13.14 -19.03
N ARG A 375 -0.64 -11.86 -18.90
CA ARG A 375 -1.59 -10.72 -18.96
C ARG A 375 -2.79 -10.80 -17.98
N VAL A 376 -2.60 -11.26 -16.74
CA VAL A 376 -3.72 -11.38 -15.77
C VAL A 376 -3.54 -10.55 -14.50
N HIS A 377 -2.32 -10.08 -14.21
CA HIS A 377 -2.13 -9.01 -13.24
C HIS A 377 -2.43 -7.67 -13.90
N THR A 378 -3.68 -7.49 -14.36
CA THR A 378 -4.22 -6.22 -14.88
C THR A 378 -4.77 -5.33 -13.77
N ASN A 379 -4.73 -5.79 -12.51
CA ASN A 379 -5.17 -4.99 -11.38
C ASN A 379 -3.99 -4.33 -10.69
N GLY A 380 -3.80 -3.06 -11.02
CA GLY A 380 -3.24 -2.14 -10.06
C GLY A 380 -3.77 -0.75 -10.26
#